data_AF-A0AAU9XVA6-F1
#
_entry.id   AF-A0AAU9XVA6-F1
#
_cell.length_a   1.000
_cell.length_b   1.000
_cell.length_c   1.000
_cell.angle_alpha   90.00
_cell.angle_beta   90.00
_cell.angle_gamma   90.00
#
_symmetry.space_group_name_H-M   'P 1'
#
loop_
_entity.id
_entity.type
_entity.pdbx_description
1 polymer ?
#
loop_
_entity_poly.entity_id
_entity_poly.type
_entity_poly.pdbx_seq_one_letter_code
_entity_poly.pdbx_strand_id
1 'polypeptide(L)'
;SKDTLCAKADRRNKHTTSNGQLYCTDVKLDKNLEGWALRASKKSKHFNENQKNYLDEKFKLGQETGYKEDPSQVASDMLRAKYENGERRFAVGEFLSPQQIKSYFSRSAAKIKQADRWQRSMYQPLMKKWHTPQLMTR
;
A
#
# COMPACT_ATOMS: atom_id res chain seq x y z
N SER A 1 47.16 -24.48 0.82
CA SER A 1 46.93 -23.77 -0.44
C SER A 1 45.46 -23.37 -0.50
N LYS A 2 45.21 -22.09 -0.78
CA LYS A 2 43.92 -21.42 -1.01
C LYS A 2 43.11 -21.06 0.24
N ASP A 3 43.51 -19.95 0.83
CA ASP A 3 42.57 -18.96 1.37
C ASP A 3 41.43 -18.72 0.39
N THR A 4 40.16 -18.71 0.81
CA THR A 4 39.14 -17.76 0.30
C THR A 4 37.78 -17.88 1.01
N LEU A 5 37.37 -16.75 1.60
CA LEU A 5 36.03 -16.15 1.56
C LEU A 5 34.97 -16.59 2.58
N CYS A 6 34.97 -15.81 3.66
CA CYS A 6 33.78 -15.29 4.32
C CYS A 6 32.82 -14.63 3.31
N ALA A 7 31.55 -15.06 3.27
CA ALA A 7 30.47 -14.37 2.58
C ALA A 7 29.22 -14.29 3.47
N LYS A 8 29.01 -13.08 4.00
CA LYS A 8 27.81 -12.45 4.56
C LYS A 8 26.51 -13.29 4.55
N ALA A 9 25.98 -13.57 5.74
CA ALA A 9 24.55 -13.78 5.96
C ALA A 9 24.07 -12.93 7.15
N ASP A 10 22.98 -12.20 6.92
CA ASP A 10 22.43 -11.18 7.80
C ASP A 10 22.08 -11.68 9.20
N ARG A 11 22.46 -10.87 10.18
CA ARG A 11 22.38 -11.10 11.63
C ARG A 11 20.98 -10.81 12.21
N ARG A 12 19.89 -11.08 11.49
CA ARG A 12 18.52 -10.78 11.97
C ARG A 12 17.70 -12.03 12.23
N ASN A 13 17.84 -12.51 13.47
CA ASN A 13 16.81 -13.03 14.37
C ASN A 13 17.35 -14.23 15.17
N LYS A 14 18.13 -13.96 16.22
CA LYS A 14 18.52 -14.97 17.20
C LYS A 14 17.48 -14.97 18.31
N HIS A 15 16.67 -16.00 18.39
CA HIS A 15 15.95 -16.35 19.62
C HIS A 15 16.18 -17.84 19.90
N THR A 16 16.99 -18.11 20.92
CA THR A 16 17.28 -19.44 21.46
C THR A 16 16.58 -19.56 22.81
N THR A 17 15.72 -20.57 22.97
CA THR A 17 15.31 -21.06 24.29
C THR A 17 15.51 -22.57 24.32
N SER A 18 15.87 -23.10 25.49
CA SER A 18 16.54 -24.37 25.75
C SER A 18 15.75 -25.66 25.47
N ASN A 19 14.69 -25.65 24.67
CA ASN A 19 13.94 -26.86 24.30
C ASN A 19 13.45 -26.86 22.85
N GLY A 20 14.25 -26.32 21.91
CA GLY A 20 14.31 -26.75 20.49
C GLY A 20 13.03 -26.76 19.63
N GLN A 21 11.87 -26.31 20.10
CA GLN A 21 10.61 -26.42 19.37
C GLN A 21 10.30 -25.11 18.63
N LEU A 22 10.62 -25.05 17.34
CA LEU A 22 10.17 -24.02 16.41
C LEU A 22 8.75 -24.38 15.91
N TYR A 23 7.75 -23.56 16.21
CA TYR A 23 6.48 -23.58 15.47
C TYR A 23 6.23 -22.22 14.82
N CYS A 24 5.92 -22.26 13.53
CA CYS A 24 5.32 -21.14 12.82
C CYS A 24 3.80 -21.39 12.87
N THR A 25 3.03 -20.58 13.59
CA THR A 25 1.56 -20.69 13.54
C THR A 25 1.01 -20.23 12.19
N ASP A 26 0.09 -21.04 11.68
CA ASP A 26 -0.88 -20.79 10.61
C ASP A 26 -0.41 -20.78 9.15
N VAL A 27 0.37 -21.79 8.76
CA VAL A 27 0.41 -22.23 7.35
C VAL A 27 -0.16 -23.63 7.27
N LYS A 28 -1.36 -23.77 6.69
CA LYS A 28 -1.93 -25.06 6.31
C LYS A 28 -1.00 -25.68 5.27
N LEU A 29 -0.21 -26.65 5.71
CA LEU A 29 0.75 -27.36 4.88
C LEU A 29 -0.03 -28.30 3.96
N ASP A 30 -0.24 -27.89 2.72
CA ASP A 30 -0.81 -28.76 1.70
C ASP A 30 0.12 -29.97 1.52
N LYS A 31 -0.40 -31.16 1.85
CA LYS A 31 0.31 -32.45 1.85
C LYS A 31 0.64 -32.91 0.42
N ASN A 32 1.48 -32.20 -0.34
CA ASN A 32 2.24 -32.79 -1.46
C ASN A 32 3.30 -31.88 -2.13
N LEU A 33 4.09 -31.12 -1.37
CA LEU A 33 5.11 -30.22 -1.97
C LEU A 33 6.52 -30.65 -1.57
N GLU A 34 7.01 -31.72 -2.18
CA GLU A 34 8.42 -32.12 -2.10
C GLU A 34 9.26 -31.22 -3.03
N GLY A 35 9.78 -30.12 -2.49
CA GLY A 35 10.74 -29.27 -3.19
C GLY A 35 11.33 -28.20 -2.28
N TRP A 36 12.65 -28.25 -2.05
CA TRP A 36 13.40 -27.30 -1.19
C TRP A 36 13.39 -25.84 -1.68
N ALA A 37 12.82 -25.56 -2.85
CA ALA A 37 12.78 -24.24 -3.47
C ALA A 37 11.36 -23.65 -3.60
N LEU A 38 10.31 -24.35 -3.14
CA LEU A 38 8.94 -23.87 -3.31
C LEU A 38 8.54 -22.95 -2.16
N ARG A 39 8.36 -21.65 -2.47
CA ARG A 39 7.79 -20.68 -1.51
C ARG A 39 6.29 -20.91 -1.44
N ALA A 40 5.76 -21.04 -0.21
CA ALA A 40 4.31 -21.06 0.00
C ALA A 40 3.66 -19.86 -0.70
N SER A 41 2.65 -20.13 -1.52
CA SER A 41 1.89 -19.07 -2.20
C SER A 41 1.07 -18.32 -1.18
N LYS A 42 1.54 -17.12 -0.77
CA LYS A 42 0.80 -16.26 0.14
C LYS A 42 -0.42 -15.71 -0.60
N LYS A 43 -1.62 -16.10 -0.17
CA LYS A 43 -2.86 -15.54 -0.70
C LYS A 43 -2.85 -14.02 -0.50
N SER A 44 -3.03 -13.28 -1.60
CA SER A 44 -3.19 -11.82 -1.53
C SER A 44 -4.55 -11.51 -0.88
N LYS A 45 -4.53 -10.92 0.31
CA LYS A 45 -5.75 -10.48 1.00
C LYS A 45 -6.15 -9.12 0.43
N HIS A 46 -7.34 -9.06 -0.16
CA HIS A 46 -7.94 -7.81 -0.60
C HIS A 46 -8.32 -6.96 0.61
N PHE A 47 -8.28 -5.63 0.46
CA PHE A 47 -8.76 -4.74 1.50
C PHE A 47 -10.27 -4.84 1.61
N ASN A 48 -10.75 -4.94 2.86
CA ASN A 48 -12.14 -4.87 3.21
C ASN A 48 -12.70 -3.48 2.87
N GLU A 49 -14.01 -3.38 2.71
CA GLU A 49 -14.68 -2.13 2.36
C GLU A 49 -14.47 -1.05 3.42
N ASN A 50 -14.58 -1.40 4.70
CA ASN A 50 -14.32 -0.48 5.81
C ASN A 50 -12.88 0.09 5.77
N GLN A 51 -11.89 -0.73 5.39
CA GLN A 51 -10.51 -0.28 5.24
C GLN A 51 -10.36 0.71 4.08
N LYS A 52 -11.02 0.44 2.94
CA LYS A 52 -11.00 1.33 1.77
C LYS A 52 -11.65 2.67 2.10
N ASN A 53 -12.85 2.64 2.71
CA ASN A 53 -13.59 3.85 3.07
C ASN A 53 -12.76 4.74 4.00
N TYR A 54 -12.13 4.17 5.03
CA TYR A 54 -11.25 4.92 5.91
C TYR A 54 -10.02 5.52 5.20
N LEU A 55 -9.39 4.77 4.30
CA LEU A 55 -8.26 5.29 3.52
C LEU A 55 -8.69 6.37 2.53
N ASP A 56 -9.88 6.26 1.96
CA ASP A 56 -10.42 7.27 1.05
C ASP A 56 -10.83 8.54 1.80
N GLU A 57 -11.40 8.44 3.00
CA GLU A 57 -11.65 9.57 3.91
C GLU A 57 -10.35 10.33 4.20
N LYS A 58 -9.31 9.62 4.64
CA LYS A 58 -7.98 10.21 4.93
C LYS A 58 -7.32 10.79 3.67
N PHE A 59 -7.43 10.09 2.55
CA PHE A 59 -6.87 10.59 1.29
C PHE A 59 -7.55 11.90 0.85
N LYS A 60 -8.89 11.99 0.94
CA LYS A 60 -9.65 13.21 0.64
C LYS A 60 -9.27 14.36 1.57
N LEU A 61 -9.15 14.09 2.87
CA LEU A 61 -8.68 15.09 3.83
C LEU A 61 -7.31 15.66 3.44
N GLY A 62 -6.38 14.81 3.00
CA GLY A 62 -5.09 15.26 2.48
C GLY A 62 -5.19 16.08 1.19
N GLN A 63 -6.20 15.86 0.35
CA GLN A 63 -6.46 16.67 -0.83
C GLN A 63 -7.04 18.05 -0.47
N GLU A 64 -7.99 18.08 0.47
CA GLU A 64 -8.66 19.31 0.93
C GLU A 64 -7.70 20.22 1.69
N THR A 65 -6.86 19.65 2.54
CA THR A 65 -5.84 20.38 3.31
C THR A 65 -4.62 20.75 2.46
N GLY A 66 -4.40 20.07 1.33
CA GLY A 66 -3.21 20.19 0.50
C GLY A 66 -1.96 19.52 1.09
N TYR A 67 -2.06 18.89 2.26
CA TYR A 67 -0.96 18.21 2.93
C TYR A 67 -1.14 16.70 2.89
N LYS A 68 -0.10 15.99 2.45
CA LYS A 68 -0.12 14.53 2.39
C LYS A 68 -0.03 13.94 3.80
N GLU A 69 -1.01 13.13 4.16
CA GLU A 69 -1.02 12.43 5.44
C GLU A 69 0.08 11.35 5.52
N ASP A 70 0.77 11.28 6.66
CA ASP A 70 1.86 10.31 6.86
C ASP A 70 1.28 8.90 7.02
N PRO A 71 1.71 7.91 6.21
CA PRO A 71 1.21 6.54 6.31
C PRO A 71 1.44 5.88 7.67
N SER A 72 2.48 6.27 8.42
CA SER A 72 2.75 5.72 9.76
C SER A 72 1.79 6.28 10.79
N GLN A 73 1.50 7.58 10.69
CA GLN A 73 0.46 8.22 11.49
C GLN A 73 -0.92 7.62 11.20
N VAL A 74 -1.29 7.45 9.92
CA VAL A 74 -2.59 6.86 9.54
C VAL A 74 -2.72 5.42 10.07
N ALA A 75 -1.64 4.63 10.05
CA ALA A 75 -1.62 3.29 10.66
C ALA A 75 -1.88 3.36 12.18
N SER A 76 -1.25 4.31 12.86
CA SER A 76 -1.42 4.52 14.31
C SER A 76 -2.83 5.00 14.65
N ASP A 77 -3.39 5.91 13.84
CA ASP A 77 -4.76 6.39 13.97
C ASP A 77 -5.76 5.26 13.76
N MET A 78 -5.50 4.36 12.80
CA MET A 78 -6.35 3.21 12.52
C MET A 78 -6.48 2.29 13.75
N LEU A 79 -5.43 2.16 14.58
CA LEU A 79 -5.47 1.39 15.83
C LEU A 79 -6.38 2.02 16.90
N ARG A 80 -6.52 3.35 16.84
CA ARG A 80 -7.27 4.18 17.79
C ARG A 80 -8.65 4.58 17.28
N ALA A 81 -8.94 4.31 16.01
CA ALA A 81 -10.18 4.66 15.36
C ALA A 81 -11.37 3.98 16.05
N LYS A 82 -12.38 4.80 16.38
CA LYS A 82 -13.63 4.38 17.00
C LYS A 82 -14.81 4.92 16.20
N TYR A 83 -15.92 4.21 16.23
CA TYR A 83 -17.21 4.73 15.80
C TYR A 83 -17.78 5.68 16.87
N GLU A 84 -18.83 6.42 16.53
CA GLU A 84 -19.50 7.36 17.45
C GLU A 84 -20.07 6.65 18.70
N ASN A 85 -20.43 5.38 18.56
CA ASN A 85 -20.85 4.51 19.67
C ASN A 85 -19.71 4.13 20.65
N GLY A 86 -18.46 4.55 20.37
CA GLY A 86 -17.29 4.26 21.19
C GLY A 86 -16.61 2.91 20.93
N GLU A 87 -17.18 2.08 20.05
CA GLU A 87 -16.61 0.79 19.67
C GLU A 87 -15.43 0.94 18.70
N ARG A 88 -14.51 -0.03 18.71
CA ARG A 88 -13.33 -0.01 17.83
C ARG A 88 -13.77 -0.18 16.38
N ARG A 89 -13.27 0.67 15.50
CA ARG A 89 -13.61 0.67 14.07
C ARG A 89 -13.09 -0.56 13.32
N PHE A 90 -11.99 -1.16 13.79
CA PHE A 90 -11.29 -2.27 13.14
C PHE A 90 -10.90 -3.36 14.11
N ALA A 91 -10.92 -4.61 13.63
CA ALA A 91 -10.34 -5.75 14.33
C ALA A 91 -8.82 -5.82 14.13
N VAL A 92 -8.12 -6.56 15.00
CA VAL A 92 -6.65 -6.68 14.94
C VAL A 92 -6.15 -7.26 13.61
N GLY A 93 -6.90 -8.20 13.02
CA GLY A 93 -6.61 -8.80 11.71
C GLY A 93 -6.91 -7.90 10.50
N GLU A 94 -7.44 -6.70 10.75
CA GLU A 94 -7.77 -5.69 9.74
C GLU A 94 -6.84 -4.48 9.80
N PHE A 95 -5.84 -4.45 10.68
CA PHE A 95 -4.88 -3.37 10.68
C PHE A 95 -3.99 -3.43 9.43
N LEU A 96 -3.75 -2.26 8.83
CA LEU A 96 -2.88 -2.12 7.68
C LEU A 96 -1.51 -1.62 8.13
N SER A 97 -0.47 -2.16 7.52
CA SER A 97 0.88 -1.66 7.72
C SER A 97 1.07 -0.31 7.01
N PRO A 98 1.98 0.56 7.51
CA PRO A 98 2.31 1.83 6.85
C PRO A 98 2.67 1.66 5.36
N GLN A 99 3.32 0.55 5.01
CA GLN A 99 3.68 0.25 3.63
C GLN A 99 2.45 -0.04 2.74
N GLN A 100 1.44 -0.75 3.26
CA GLN A 100 0.18 -1.01 2.56
C GLN A 100 -0.59 0.29 2.31
N ILE A 101 -0.64 1.17 3.32
CA ILE A 101 -1.28 2.49 3.24
C ILE A 101 -0.56 3.38 2.23
N LYS A 102 0.77 3.48 2.31
CA LYS A 102 1.61 4.21 1.35
C LYS A 102 1.35 3.75 -0.08
N SER A 103 1.30 2.43 -0.29
CA SER A 103 1.02 1.82 -1.59
C SER A 103 -0.38 2.17 -2.11
N TYR A 104 -1.38 2.18 -1.23
CA TYR A 104 -2.75 2.59 -1.56
C TYR A 104 -2.81 4.04 -2.02
N PHE A 105 -2.28 4.99 -1.23
CA PHE A 105 -2.26 6.41 -1.60
C PHE A 105 -1.52 6.68 -2.91
N SER A 106 -0.43 5.96 -3.18
CA SER A 106 0.28 6.05 -4.46
C SER A 106 -0.61 5.67 -5.64
N ARG A 107 -1.35 4.56 -5.53
CA ARG A 107 -2.29 4.12 -6.58
C ARG A 107 -3.46 5.09 -6.74
N SER A 108 -4.04 5.60 -5.64
CA SER A 108 -5.13 6.57 -5.70
C SER A 108 -4.70 7.86 -6.40
N ALA A 109 -3.52 8.39 -6.06
CA ALA A 109 -2.96 9.56 -6.73
C ALA A 109 -2.66 9.30 -8.21
N ALA A 110 -2.11 8.12 -8.55
CA ALA A 110 -1.85 7.74 -9.94
C ALA A 110 -3.13 7.67 -10.77
N LYS A 111 -4.22 7.13 -10.19
CA LYS A 111 -5.54 7.06 -10.84
C LYS A 111 -6.07 8.45 -11.19
N ILE A 112 -5.94 9.42 -10.28
CA ILE A 112 -6.35 10.82 -10.52
C ILE A 112 -5.50 11.45 -11.64
N LYS A 113 -4.17 11.31 -11.57
CA LYS A 113 -3.27 11.83 -12.61
C LYS A 113 -3.54 11.21 -13.98
N GLN A 114 -3.88 9.93 -14.02
CA GLN A 114 -4.23 9.25 -15.25
C GLN A 114 -5.54 9.82 -15.82
N ALA A 115 -6.57 10.01 -14.99
CA ALA A 115 -7.83 10.63 -15.41
C ALA A 115 -7.62 12.06 -15.94
N ASP A 116 -6.85 12.89 -15.22
CA ASP A 116 -6.48 14.24 -15.66
C ASP A 116 -5.72 14.20 -17.00
N ARG A 117 -4.75 13.29 -17.14
CA ARG A 117 -4.02 13.10 -18.41
C ARG A 117 -4.97 12.76 -19.55
N TRP A 118 -5.93 11.87 -19.35
CA TRP A 118 -6.92 11.51 -20.38
C TRP A 118 -7.77 12.72 -20.76
N GLN A 119 -8.28 13.47 -19.79
CA GLN A 119 -9.04 14.70 -20.05
C GLN A 119 -8.17 15.72 -20.80
N ARG A 120 -6.96 15.97 -20.33
CA ARG A 120 -6.03 16.93 -20.93
C ARG A 120 -5.66 16.52 -22.36
N SER A 121 -5.35 15.25 -22.59
CA SER A 121 -5.02 14.72 -23.92
C SER A 121 -6.21 14.80 -24.89
N MET A 122 -7.42 14.54 -24.42
CA MET A 122 -8.63 14.50 -25.25
C MET A 122 -9.15 15.91 -25.57
N TYR A 123 -9.18 16.80 -24.58
CA TYR A 123 -9.82 18.12 -24.70
C TYR A 123 -8.86 19.24 -25.08
N GLN A 124 -7.55 19.17 -24.80
CA GLN A 124 -6.63 20.27 -25.14
C GLN A 124 -6.44 20.53 -26.66
N PRO A 125 -6.37 19.52 -27.55
CA PRO A 125 -6.30 19.77 -28.98
C PRO A 125 -7.57 20.45 -29.51
N LEU A 126 -8.73 20.13 -28.92
CA LEU A 126 -10.02 20.69 -29.30
C LEU A 126 -10.12 22.17 -28.91
N MET A 127 -9.64 22.58 -27.74
CA MET A 127 -9.73 23.98 -27.29
C MET A 127 -8.75 24.91 -28.03
N LYS A 128 -7.59 24.43 -28.49
CA LYS A 128 -6.62 25.24 -29.26
C LYS A 128 -7.10 25.62 -30.67
N LYS A 129 -8.07 24.89 -31.22
CA LYS A 129 -8.70 25.17 -32.53
C LYS A 129 -9.61 26.41 -32.50
N TRP A 130 -10.17 26.79 -31.35
CA TRP A 130 -11.25 27.78 -31.25
C TRP A 130 -10.86 29.12 -30.64
N HIS A 131 -9.60 29.30 -30.24
CA HIS A 131 -9.06 30.56 -29.69
C HIS A 131 -7.77 31.00 -30.39
N THR A 132 -7.80 31.09 -31.72
CA THR A 132 -6.88 31.96 -32.46
C THR A 132 -7.67 33.21 -32.87
N PRO A 133 -7.52 34.37 -32.21
CA PRO A 133 -7.92 35.61 -32.86
C PRO A 133 -7.12 35.68 -34.15
N GLN A 134 -7.80 35.66 -35.29
CA GLN A 134 -7.19 36.05 -36.55
C GLN A 134 -6.67 37.46 -36.31
N LEU A 135 -5.36 37.60 -36.13
CA LEU A 135 -4.71 38.88 -36.25
C LEU A 135 -5.02 39.33 -37.67
N MET A 136 -5.88 40.34 -37.81
CA MET A 136 -6.09 41.03 -39.07
C MET A 136 -4.78 41.71 -39.43
N THR A 137 -3.92 41.00 -40.16
CA THR A 137 -2.72 41.56 -40.77
C THR A 137 -3.18 42.46 -41.90
N ARG A 138 -2.96 43.76 -41.72
CA ARG A 138 -3.29 44.83 -42.64
C ARG A 138 -2.23 44.95 -43.73
#